data_AF-A0A4P5P710-F1
#
_entry.id   AF-A0A4P5P710-F1
#
_cell.length_a   1.000
_cell.length_b   1.000
_cell.length_c   1.000
_cell.angle_alpha   90.00
_cell.angle_beta   90.00
_cell.angle_gamma   90.00
#
_symmetry.space_group_name_H-M   'P 1'
#
loop_
_entity.id
_entity.type
_entity.pdbx_description
1 polymer ?
#
loop_
_entity_poly.entity_id
_entity_poly.type
_entity_poly.pdbx_seq_one_letter_code
_entity_poly.pdbx_strand_id
1 'polypeptide(L)' 'MLTDRDTLLRKLHELRSEHRDLDTVISRMAQQVTDQLQLQRLKKRKLLLKDEITWLESRMIPDSIA' A
#
# COMPACT_ATOMS: atom_id res chain seq x y z
N MET A 1 21.61 5.83 -17.42
CA MET A 1 21.35 5.90 -15.97
C MET A 1 19.91 5.49 -15.77
N LEU A 2 19.60 4.52 -14.89
CA LEU A 2 18.20 4.27 -14.52
C LEU A 2 17.68 5.56 -13.92
N THR A 3 16.68 6.16 -14.56
CA THR A 3 16.08 7.41 -14.13
C THR A 3 15.51 7.23 -12.73
N ASP A 4 15.67 8.19 -11.83
CA ASP A 4 15.05 8.15 -10.49
C ASP A 4 13.53 7.90 -10.54
N ARG A 5 12.90 8.19 -11.68
CA ARG A 5 11.51 7.85 -11.96
C ARG A 5 11.25 6.34 -12.06
N ASP A 6 12.15 5.58 -12.68
CA ASP A 6 11.98 4.13 -12.86
C ASP A 6 12.12 3.38 -11.53
N THR A 7 13.00 3.85 -10.64
CA THR A 7 13.13 3.31 -9.29
C THR A 7 11.90 3.62 -8.43
N LEU A 8 11.35 4.83 -8.54
CA LEU A 8 10.10 5.21 -7.89
C LEU A 8 8.91 4.39 -8.40
N LEU A 9 8.80 4.19 -9.72
CA LEU A 9 7.74 3.36 -10.32
C LEU A 9 7.82 1.90 -9.87
N ARG A 10 9.03 1.34 -9.78
CA ARG A 10 9.23 -0.02 -9.26
C ARG A 10 8.77 -0.12 -7.80
N LYS A 11 9.17 0.85 -6.96
CA LYS A 11 8.75 0.87 -5.56
C LYS A 11 7.24 1.05 -5.39
N LEU A 12 6.61 1.87 -6.22
CA LEU A 12 5.15 2.01 -6.25
C LEU A 12 4.46 0.69 -6.62
N HIS A 13 5.00 -0.05 -7.59
CA HIS A 13 4.48 -1.35 -7.96
C HIS A 13 4.58 -2.36 -6.81
N GLU A 14 5.73 -2.41 -6.14
CA GLU A 14 5.95 -3.27 -4.96
C GLU A 14 4.95 -2.96 -3.84
N LEU A 15 4.80 -1.68 -3.48
CA LEU A 15 3.86 -1.25 -2.44
C LEU A 15 2.41 -1.58 -2.80
N ARG A 16 2.01 -1.37 -4.06
CA ARG A 16 0.67 -1.74 -4.55
C ARG A 16 0.43 -3.25 -4.50
N SER A 17 1.45 -4.06 -4.77
CA SER A 17 1.37 -5.53 -4.62
C SER A 17 1.19 -5.91 -3.16
N GLU A 18 2.04 -5.40 -2.25
CA GLU A 18 1.94 -5.69 -0.82
C GLU A 18 0.58 -5.27 -0.24
N HIS A 19 0.07 -4.10 -0.66
CA HIS A 19 -1.25 -3.63 -0.25
C HIS A 19 -2.38 -4.59 -0.69
N ARG A 20 -2.30 -5.15 -1.92
CA ARG A 20 -3.28 -6.12 -2.43
C ARG A 20 -3.19 -7.47 -1.71
N ASP A 21 -1.97 -7.91 -1.41
CA ASP A 21 -1.75 -9.15 -0.67
C ASP A 21 -2.31 -9.03 0.75
N LEU A 22 -2.05 -7.90 1.43
CA LEU A 22 -2.63 -7.61 2.74
C LEU A 22 -4.15 -7.57 2.71
N ASP A 23 -4.76 -7.06 1.64
CA ASP A 23 -6.21 -7.07 1.50
C ASP A 23 -6.75 -8.51 1.48
N THR A 24 -6.11 -9.38 0.72
CA THR A 24 -6.47 -10.80 0.65
C THR A 24 -6.35 -11.49 2.01
N VAL A 25 -5.27 -11.22 2.74
CA VAL A 25 -5.05 -11.76 4.10
C VAL A 25 -6.11 -11.22 5.07
N ILE A 26 -6.40 -9.92 5.04
CA ILE A 26 -7.43 -9.29 5.86
C ILE A 26 -8.80 -9.90 5.59
N SER A 27 -9.17 -10.12 4.32
CA SER A 27 -10.45 -10.74 3.95
C SER A 27 -10.59 -12.16 4.50
N ARG A 28 -9.52 -12.97 4.41
CA ARG A 28 -9.51 -14.34 4.96
C ARG A 28 -9.61 -14.33 6.48
N MET A 29 -8.83 -13.47 7.13
CA MET A 29 -8.76 -13.41 8.59
C MET A 29 -10.00 -12.74 9.19
N ALA A 30 -10.69 -11.86 8.46
CA ALA A 30 -11.97 -11.29 8.88
C ALA A 30 -13.09 -12.34 8.99
N GLN A 31 -12.95 -13.50 8.34
CA GLN A 31 -13.87 -14.63 8.49
C GLN A 31 -13.60 -15.43 9.78
N GLN A 32 -12.44 -15.23 10.42
CA GLN A 32 -12.05 -15.86 11.67
C GLN A 32 -12.36 -14.91 12.84
N VAL A 33 -13.26 -15.31 13.73
CA VAL A 33 -13.78 -14.45 14.82
C VAL A 33 -12.74 -14.24 15.94
N THR A 34 -11.70 -15.06 16.00
CA THR A 34 -10.73 -15.11 17.11
C THR A 34 -9.65 -14.03 17.08
N ASP A 35 -9.31 -13.50 15.91
CA ASP A 35 -8.05 -12.75 15.73
C ASP A 35 -8.26 -11.25 15.48
N GLN A 36 -9.17 -10.64 16.23
CA GLN A 36 -9.57 -9.24 16.06
C GLN A 36 -8.40 -8.25 16.25
N LEU A 37 -7.48 -8.51 17.18
CA LEU A 37 -6.28 -7.68 17.39
C LEU A 37 -5.32 -7.78 16.19
N GLN A 38 -5.12 -8.98 15.66
CA GLN A 38 -4.30 -9.18 14.47
C GLN A 38 -4.95 -8.47 13.27
N LEU A 39 -6.28 -8.51 13.16
CA LEU A 39 -7.03 -7.87 12.08
C LEU A 39 -6.87 -6.35 12.13
N GLN A 40 -6.92 -5.77 13.33
CA GLN A 40 -6.65 -4.34 13.53
C GLN A 40 -5.22 -3.97 13.13
N ARG A 41 -4.22 -4.79 13.48
CA ARG A 41 -2.82 -4.56 13.09
C ARG A 41 -2.63 -4.61 11.57
N LEU A 42 -3.23 -5.59 10.90
CA LEU A 42 -3.16 -5.71 9.44
C LEU A 42 -3.86 -4.54 8.75
N LYS A 43 -5.05 -4.14 9.21
CA LYS A 43 -5.75 -2.96 8.68
C LYS A 43 -4.94 -1.68 8.85
N LYS A 44 -4.28 -1.49 10.00
CA LYS A 44 -3.37 -0.36 10.23
C LYS A 44 -2.20 -0.38 9.26
N ARG A 45 -1.58 -1.54 9.03
CA ARG A 45 -0.47 -1.69 8.07
C ARG A 45 -0.94 -1.40 6.63
N LYS A 46 -2.12 -1.88 6.25
CA LYS A 46 -2.74 -1.57 4.95
C LYS A 46 -2.97 -0.07 4.77
N LEU A 47 -3.42 0.63 5.81
CA LEU A 47 -3.59 2.09 5.78
C LEU A 47 -2.26 2.81 5.54
N LEU A 48 -1.20 2.44 6.27
CA LEU A 48 0.13 3.04 6.10
C LEU A 48 0.67 2.84 4.67
N LEU A 49 0.50 1.65 4.09
CA LEU A 49 0.90 1.39 2.70
C LEU A 49 0.09 2.24 1.71
N LYS A 50 -1.21 2.41 1.93
CA LYS A 50 -2.03 3.30 1.11
C LYS A 50 -1.53 4.74 1.17
N ASP A 51 -1.17 5.22 2.36
CA ASP A 51 -0.65 6.58 2.55
C ASP A 51 0.71 6.73 1.84
N GLU A 52 1.60 5.74 1.94
CA GLU A 52 2.91 5.74 1.26
C GLU A 52 2.76 5.68 -0.28
N ILE A 53 1.83 4.87 -0.79
CA ILE A 53 1.46 4.81 -2.21
C ILE A 53 0.99 6.18 -2.69
N THR A 54 0.05 6.79 -1.95
CA THR A 54 -0.52 8.09 -2.30
C THR A 54 0.56 9.17 -2.31
N TRP A 55 1.45 9.18 -1.31
CA TRP A 55 2.56 10.12 -1.23
C TRP A 55 3.56 9.95 -2.40
N LEU A 56 3.89 8.70 -2.76
CA LEU A 56 4.76 8.42 -3.91
C LEU A 56 4.10 8.80 -5.24
N GLU A 57 2.81 8.54 -5.39
CA GLU A 57 2.03 8.95 -6.58
C GLU A 57 2.01 10.47 -6.71
N SER A 58 1.72 11.20 -5.63
CA SER A 58 1.74 12.67 -5.62
C SER A 58 3.11 13.24 -5.97
N ARG A 59 4.21 12.56 -5.62
CA ARG A 59 5.57 12.99 -5.98
C ARG A 59 5.95 12.68 -7.43
N MET A 60 5.29 11.70 -8.04
CA MET A 60 5.50 11.30 -9.44
C MET A 60 4.61 12.06 -10.42
N ILE A 61 3.47 12.60 -9.96
CA ILE A 61 2.62 13.51 -10.72
C ILE A 61 3.23 14.91 -10.60
N PRO A 62 3.93 15.43 -11.63
CA PRO A 62 4.29 16.83 -11.63
C PRO A 62 2.99 17.60 -11.90
N ASP A 63 2.44 18.23 -10.86
CA ASP A 63 1.42 19.27 -10.99
C ASP A 63 0.08 18.82 -11.62
N SER A 64 -0.77 18.10 -10.87
CA SER A 64 -2.16 17.84 -11.27
C SER A 64 -3.18 17.99 -10.15
N ILE A 65 -2.90 18.89 -9.20
CA ILE A 65 -3.92 19.46 -8.31
C ILE A 65 -3.58 20.96 -8.17
N ALA A 66 -3.94 21.71 -9.21
CA ALA A 66 -4.18 23.15 -9.16
C ALA A 66 -5.69 23.38 -8.97
#